data_AF-W4F9V5-F1
#
_entry.id   AF-W4F9V5-F1
#
_cell.length_a   1.000
_cell.length_b   1.000
_cell.length_c   1.000
_cell.angle_alpha   90.00
_cell.angle_beta   90.00
_cell.angle_gamma   90.00
#
_symmetry.space_group_name_H-M   'P 1'
#
loop_
_entity.id
_entity.type
_entity.pdbx_description
1 polymer ?
#
loop_
_entity_poly.entity_id
_entity_poly.type
_entity_poly.pdbx_seq_one_letter_code
_entity_poly.pdbx_strand_id
1 'polypeptide(L)'
;MTSSSLQARPRDDKQSRRMMSYREQKKKEMSGLEGTIRQLEHIPSVLHKSVPTRLARSLLLLLWHEVARSLADLRMLSESQNQALKAQLVEHEALPSLDHNRTSWRHASLLNDPATRKLGKEWITEHMFHNTDAIFHQYGFPPRESFEHLLHDFNFTFDDNGYC
;
A
#
# COMPACT_ATOMS: atom_id res chain seq x y z
N MET A 1 -9.98 -100.63 -22.16
CA MET A 1 -10.45 -99.75 -23.27
C MET A 1 -11.29 -98.67 -22.58
N THR A 2 -10.97 -97.39 -22.54
CA THR A 2 -10.34 -96.49 -23.51
C THR A 2 -9.65 -95.33 -22.75
N SER A 3 -8.37 -95.10 -23.01
CA SER A 3 -7.66 -93.91 -22.54
C SER A 3 -7.93 -92.77 -23.51
N SER A 4 -8.79 -91.83 -23.14
CA SER A 4 -9.08 -90.64 -23.93
C SER A 4 -7.91 -89.66 -23.80
N SER A 5 -7.05 -89.61 -24.81
CA SER A 5 -5.94 -88.66 -24.84
C SER A 5 -6.46 -87.25 -25.08
N LEU A 6 -6.39 -86.40 -24.06
CA LEU A 6 -6.58 -84.96 -24.19
C LEU A 6 -5.38 -84.38 -24.95
N GLN A 7 -5.51 -84.25 -26.27
CA GLN A 7 -4.64 -83.37 -27.04
C GLN A 7 -4.93 -81.91 -26.65
N ALA A 8 -4.22 -81.42 -25.64
CA ALA A 8 -4.14 -79.99 -25.37
C ALA A 8 -3.54 -79.29 -26.60
N ARG A 9 -4.21 -78.23 -27.08
CA ARG A 9 -3.88 -77.58 -28.35
C ARG A 9 -2.54 -76.83 -28.20
N PRO A 10 -1.58 -76.97 -29.14
CA PRO A 10 -0.25 -76.35 -29.07
C PRO A 10 -0.25 -74.80 -29.10
N ARG A 11 -1.42 -74.17 -29.26
CA ARG A 11 -1.61 -72.71 -29.11
C ARG A 11 -1.65 -72.28 -27.65
N ASP A 12 -2.18 -73.12 -26.75
CA ASP A 12 -2.35 -72.80 -25.33
C ASP A 12 -1.00 -72.80 -24.59
N ASP A 13 -0.07 -73.67 -24.98
CA ASP A 13 1.30 -73.69 -24.44
C ASP A 13 2.11 -72.47 -24.85
N LYS A 14 1.98 -72.01 -26.10
CA LYS A 14 2.67 -70.81 -26.59
C LYS A 14 2.13 -69.56 -25.89
N GLN A 15 0.81 -69.48 -25.69
CA GLN A 15 0.19 -68.39 -24.96
C GLN A 15 0.59 -68.41 -23.48
N SER A 16 0.66 -69.59 -22.86
CA SER A 16 1.11 -69.75 -21.47
C SER A 16 2.56 -69.31 -21.29
N ARG A 17 3.47 -69.69 -22.21
CA ARG A 17 4.87 -69.22 -22.20
C ARG A 17 4.99 -67.71 -22.36
N ARG A 18 4.19 -67.09 -23.24
CA ARG A 18 4.12 -65.62 -23.39
C ARG A 18 3.58 -64.93 -22.14
N MET A 19 2.57 -65.52 -21.51
CA MET A 19 1.99 -64.98 -20.28
C MET A 19 2.98 -65.06 -19.11
N MET A 20 3.75 -66.15 -19.02
CA MET A 20 4.82 -66.29 -18.02
C MET A 20 5.92 -65.27 -18.23
N SER A 21 6.43 -65.11 -19.46
CA SER A 21 7.47 -64.10 -19.74
C SER A 21 6.98 -62.68 -19.49
N TYR A 22 5.72 -62.37 -19.80
CA TYR A 22 5.09 -61.09 -19.46
C TYR A 22 5.03 -60.83 -17.94
N ARG A 23 4.63 -61.85 -17.16
CA ARG A 23 4.59 -61.75 -15.69
C ARG A 23 5.97 -61.56 -15.09
N GLU A 24 6.97 -62.26 -15.60
CA GLU A 24 8.36 -62.08 -15.16
C GLU A 24 8.89 -60.68 -15.48
N GLN A 25 8.61 -60.17 -16.68
CA GLN A 25 8.96 -58.81 -17.08
C GLN A 25 8.33 -57.79 -16.14
N LYS A 26 7.02 -57.91 -15.86
CA LYS A 26 6.31 -57.02 -14.96
C LYS A 26 6.83 -57.08 -13.53
N LYS A 27 7.21 -58.26 -13.05
CA LYS A 27 7.83 -58.43 -11.72
C LYS A 27 9.18 -57.73 -11.64
N LYS A 28 10.01 -57.84 -12.68
CA LYS A 28 11.30 -57.13 -12.78
C LYS A 28 11.10 -55.62 -12.80
N GLU A 29 10.18 -55.13 -13.63
CA GLU A 29 9.81 -53.70 -13.69
C GLU A 29 9.36 -53.19 -12.32
N MET A 30 8.45 -53.92 -11.66
CA MET A 30 7.94 -53.55 -10.34
C MET A 30 9.06 -53.53 -9.29
N SER A 31 9.94 -54.53 -9.26
CA SER A 31 11.10 -54.52 -8.35
C SER A 31 12.08 -53.38 -8.64
N GLY A 32 12.24 -53.00 -9.91
CA GLY A 32 13.04 -51.85 -10.31
C GLY A 32 12.42 -50.54 -9.83
N LEU A 33 11.11 -50.38 -10.03
CA LEU A 33 10.36 -49.22 -9.57
C LEU A 33 10.38 -49.10 -8.04
N GLU A 34 10.17 -50.20 -7.31
CA GLU A 34 10.32 -50.23 -5.85
C GLU A 34 11.72 -49.82 -5.39
N GLY A 35 12.76 -50.25 -6.11
CA GLY A 35 14.13 -49.81 -5.88
C GLY A 35 14.30 -48.30 -6.08
N THR A 36 13.74 -47.75 -7.17
CA THR A 36 13.77 -46.30 -7.42
C THR A 36 13.00 -45.50 -6.39
N ILE A 37 11.83 -45.99 -5.94
CA ILE A 37 11.04 -45.36 -4.88
C ILE A 37 11.86 -45.33 -3.59
N ARG A 38 12.48 -46.46 -3.20
CA ARG A 38 13.34 -46.50 -2.01
C ARG A 38 14.53 -45.54 -2.10
N GLN A 39 15.15 -45.39 -3.27
CA GLN A 39 16.22 -44.43 -3.50
C GLN A 39 15.72 -42.98 -3.39
N LEU A 40 14.58 -42.69 -4.03
CA LEU A 40 13.94 -41.37 -4.02
C LEU A 40 13.40 -40.99 -2.65
N GLU A 41 12.98 -41.95 -1.81
CA GLU A 41 12.58 -41.75 -0.43
C GLU A 41 13.78 -41.59 0.51
N HIS A 42 14.92 -42.20 0.16
CA HIS A 42 16.15 -42.04 0.92
C HIS A 42 16.72 -40.61 0.82
N ILE A 43 16.64 -39.98 -0.35
CA ILE A 43 17.12 -38.60 -0.60
C ILE A 43 16.50 -37.56 0.36
N PRO A 44 15.16 -37.42 0.51
CA PRO A 44 14.54 -36.51 1.44
C PRO A 44 14.83 -36.90 2.88
N SER A 45 14.99 -38.19 3.20
CA SER A 45 15.37 -38.61 4.56
C SER A 45 16.79 -38.17 4.95
N VAL A 46 17.73 -38.19 4.00
CA VAL A 46 19.12 -37.72 4.19
C VAL A 46 19.18 -36.20 4.21
N LEU A 47 18.39 -35.53 3.36
CA LEU A 47 18.25 -34.08 3.40
C LEU A 47 17.64 -33.61 4.72
N HIS A 48 16.53 -34.18 5.19
CA HIS A 48 15.92 -33.86 6.48
C HIS A 48 16.82 -34.13 7.69
N LYS A 49 17.69 -35.15 7.63
CA LYS A 49 18.66 -35.44 8.71
C LYS A 49 19.88 -34.52 8.68
N SER A 50 20.24 -33.97 7.52
CA SER A 50 21.34 -32.99 7.35
C SER A 50 20.90 -31.52 7.44
N VAL A 51 19.59 -31.32 7.63
CA VAL A 51 18.94 -30.03 7.79
C VAL A 51 19.21 -29.35 9.15
N PRO A 52 19.51 -30.00 10.30
CA PRO A 52 19.80 -29.26 11.54
C PRO A 52 20.98 -28.27 11.42
N THR A 53 22.02 -28.63 10.67
CA THR A 53 23.22 -27.79 10.48
C THR A 53 23.08 -26.72 9.40
N ARG A 54 22.15 -26.89 8.44
CA ARG A 54 21.80 -25.83 7.46
C ARG A 54 20.65 -24.94 7.95
N LEU A 55 19.76 -25.46 8.79
CA LEU A 55 18.74 -24.68 9.49
C LEU A 55 19.36 -23.68 10.46
N ALA A 56 20.50 -23.97 11.09
CA ALA A 56 21.18 -22.94 11.89
C ALA A 56 21.54 -21.67 11.07
N ARG A 57 21.69 -21.80 9.74
CA ARG A 57 21.91 -20.67 8.80
C ARG A 57 20.62 -20.23 8.10
N SER A 58 19.59 -21.08 8.00
CA SER A 58 18.27 -20.73 7.45
C SER A 58 17.24 -20.30 8.51
N LEU A 59 17.52 -20.40 9.80
CA LEU A 59 16.76 -19.75 10.86
C LEU A 59 17.06 -18.24 10.87
N LEU A 60 18.16 -17.82 10.21
CA LEU A 60 18.47 -16.41 9.91
C LEU A 60 17.85 -15.92 8.60
N LEU A 61 17.23 -16.80 7.80
CA LEU A 61 16.61 -16.46 6.53
C LEU A 61 15.19 -16.98 6.53
N LEU A 62 14.20 -16.09 6.70
CA LEU A 62 12.79 -16.45 6.65
C LEU A 62 12.50 -17.35 5.45
N LEU A 63 11.62 -18.33 5.66
CA LEU A 63 11.18 -19.17 4.56
C LEU A 63 10.57 -18.28 3.48
N TRP A 64 10.82 -18.57 2.20
CA TRP A 64 10.37 -17.71 1.10
C TRP A 64 8.85 -17.46 1.11
N HIS A 65 8.07 -18.41 1.64
CA HIS A 65 6.63 -18.24 1.84
C HIS A 65 6.30 -17.15 2.89
N GLU A 66 7.08 -17.01 3.95
CA GLU A 66 6.94 -15.94 4.96
C GLU A 66 7.37 -14.59 4.37
N VAL A 67 8.46 -14.56 3.59
CA VAL A 67 8.90 -13.35 2.88
C VAL A 67 7.82 -12.89 1.91
N ALA A 68 7.28 -13.78 1.08
CA ALA A 68 6.19 -13.47 0.17
C ALA A 68 4.94 -12.95 0.91
N ARG A 69 4.61 -13.54 2.06
CA ARG A 69 3.50 -13.09 2.92
C ARG A 69 3.75 -11.70 3.48
N SER A 70 4.95 -11.43 4.03
CA SER A 70 5.29 -10.10 4.54
C SER A 70 5.27 -9.03 3.46
N LEU A 71 5.69 -9.35 2.22
CA LEU A 71 5.64 -8.42 1.10
C LEU A 71 4.20 -8.13 0.66
N ALA A 72 3.33 -9.14 0.69
CA ALA A 72 1.90 -8.96 0.43
C ALA A 72 1.26 -8.07 1.51
N ASP A 73 1.57 -8.31 2.79
CA ASP A 73 1.06 -7.51 3.90
C ASP A 73 1.55 -6.06 3.82
N LEU A 74 2.84 -5.84 3.53
CA LEU A 74 3.40 -4.50 3.31
C LEU A 74 2.76 -3.78 2.12
N ARG A 75 2.51 -4.50 1.02
CA ARG A 75 1.81 -3.94 -0.14
C ARG A 75 0.40 -3.50 0.23
N MET A 76 -0.38 -4.33 0.92
CA MET A 76 -1.73 -4.00 1.35
C MET A 76 -1.74 -2.76 2.26
N LEU A 77 -0.80 -2.68 3.21
CA LEU A 77 -0.65 -1.51 4.08
C LEU A 77 -0.34 -0.25 3.27
N SER A 78 0.60 -0.32 2.34
CA SER A 78 0.96 0.81 1.48
C SER A 78 -0.20 1.27 0.60
N GLU A 79 -0.95 0.33 0.01
CA GLU A 79 -2.13 0.65 -0.81
C GLU A 79 -3.21 1.33 0.04
N SER A 80 -3.47 0.83 1.25
CA SER A 80 -4.41 1.44 2.20
C SER A 80 -4.00 2.85 2.60
N GLN A 81 -2.72 3.07 2.95
CA GLN A 81 -2.19 4.38 3.29
C GLN A 81 -2.29 5.36 2.12
N ASN A 82 -1.96 4.90 0.90
CA ASN A 82 -2.06 5.73 -0.29
C ASN A 82 -3.51 6.12 -0.61
N GLN A 83 -4.46 5.19 -0.45
CA GLN A 83 -5.88 5.48 -0.58
C GLN A 83 -6.35 6.52 0.44
N ALA A 84 -5.93 6.39 1.70
CA ALA A 84 -6.26 7.37 2.74
C ALA A 84 -5.68 8.76 2.45
N LEU A 85 -4.41 8.82 2.02
CA LEU A 85 -3.76 10.08 1.62
C LEU A 85 -4.46 10.72 0.41
N LYS A 86 -4.86 9.92 -0.58
CA LYS A 86 -5.63 10.42 -1.73
C LYS A 86 -6.99 10.98 -1.29
N ALA A 87 -7.67 10.31 -0.36
CA ALA A 87 -8.93 10.82 0.18
C ALA A 87 -8.73 12.18 0.89
N GLN A 88 -7.66 12.31 1.69
CA GLN A 88 -7.31 13.57 2.34
C GLN A 88 -6.93 14.67 1.33
N LEU A 89 -6.23 14.32 0.25
CA LEU A 89 -5.92 15.28 -0.81
C LEU A 89 -7.19 15.76 -1.52
N VAL A 90 -8.14 14.87 -1.83
CA VAL A 90 -9.43 15.27 -2.43
C VAL A 90 -10.21 16.19 -1.49
N GLU A 91 -10.17 15.95 -0.19
CA GLU A 91 -10.77 16.83 0.82
C GLU A 91 -10.10 18.22 0.83
N HIS A 92 -8.77 18.27 0.75
CA HIS A 92 -8.02 19.53 0.76
C HIS A 92 -8.02 20.27 -0.59
N GLU A 93 -8.16 19.56 -1.72
CA GLU A 93 -8.24 20.15 -3.07
C GLU A 93 -9.59 20.85 -3.30
N ALA A 94 -10.62 20.48 -2.51
CA ALA A 94 -11.86 21.25 -2.44
C ALA A 94 -11.69 22.62 -1.77
N LEU A 95 -10.55 22.88 -1.10
CA LEU A 95 -10.18 24.20 -0.64
C LEU A 95 -9.50 24.94 -1.80
N PRO A 96 -9.95 26.16 -2.16
CA PRO A 96 -9.34 26.91 -3.24
C PRO A 96 -7.85 27.13 -2.94
N SER A 97 -6.98 26.73 -3.88
CA SER A 97 -5.54 27.01 -3.86
C SER A 97 -5.33 28.50 -3.61
N LEU A 98 -4.91 28.84 -2.39
CA LEU A 98 -4.44 30.18 -2.06
C LEU A 98 -3.05 30.30 -2.69
N ASP A 99 -3.02 30.64 -3.97
CA ASP A 99 -1.79 30.93 -4.69
C ASP A 99 -0.93 31.88 -3.85
N HIS A 100 0.21 31.40 -3.38
CA HIS A 100 1.18 32.14 -2.57
C HIS A 100 1.70 33.41 -3.29
N ASN A 101 1.47 33.50 -4.61
CA ASN A 101 1.84 34.62 -5.46
C ASN A 101 0.69 35.63 -5.67
N ARG A 102 -0.51 35.37 -5.14
CA ARG A 102 -1.59 36.36 -5.05
C ARG A 102 -1.38 37.19 -3.80
N THR A 103 -0.55 38.21 -3.92
CA THR A 103 -0.27 39.26 -2.91
C THR A 103 -1.47 40.11 -2.50
N SER A 104 -2.69 39.71 -2.88
CA SER A 104 -3.91 40.47 -2.67
C SER A 104 -4.99 39.59 -2.06
N TRP A 105 -5.30 39.88 -0.80
CA TRP A 105 -6.46 39.38 -0.03
C TRP A 105 -7.80 39.58 -0.78
N ARG A 106 -7.84 40.41 -1.83
CA ARG A 106 -9.02 40.63 -2.69
C ARG A 106 -9.44 39.39 -3.48
N HIS A 107 -8.63 38.33 -3.48
CA HIS A 107 -8.92 37.09 -4.20
C HIS A 107 -9.36 35.93 -3.30
N ALA A 108 -9.75 36.19 -2.05
CA ALA A 108 -10.33 35.16 -1.19
C ALA A 108 -11.80 34.89 -1.57
N SER A 109 -12.06 33.73 -2.20
CA SER A 109 -13.41 33.27 -2.50
C SER A 109 -14.01 32.55 -1.29
N LEU A 110 -15.21 32.98 -0.86
CA LEU A 110 -15.96 32.27 0.18
C LEU A 110 -16.72 31.08 -0.41
N LEU A 111 -16.55 29.91 0.21
CA LEU A 111 -17.25 28.69 -0.23
C LEU A 111 -18.76 28.75 0.09
N ASN A 112 -19.56 28.02 -0.70
CA ASN A 112 -21.00 27.97 -0.54
C ASN A 112 -21.45 27.15 0.69
N ASP A 113 -20.61 26.27 1.22
CA ASP A 113 -20.93 25.54 2.45
C ASP A 113 -20.95 26.49 3.68
N PRO A 114 -22.00 26.50 4.52
CA PRO A 114 -22.09 27.42 5.66
C PRO A 114 -20.97 27.26 6.71
N ALA A 115 -20.52 26.04 6.98
CA ALA A 115 -19.49 25.79 7.98
C ALA A 115 -18.12 26.25 7.47
N THR A 116 -17.77 25.88 6.24
CA THR A 116 -16.54 26.32 5.59
C THR A 116 -16.50 27.83 5.37
N ARG A 117 -17.67 28.45 5.11
CA ARG A 117 -17.79 29.90 4.98
C ARG A 117 -17.52 30.65 6.28
N LYS A 118 -17.96 30.11 7.43
CA LYS A 118 -17.65 30.69 8.74
C LYS A 118 -16.15 30.69 8.99
N LEU A 119 -15.52 29.53 8.79
CA LEU A 119 -14.07 29.38 8.95
C LEU A 119 -13.29 30.30 7.99
N GLY A 120 -13.72 30.39 6.73
CA GLY A 120 -13.11 31.28 5.76
C GLY A 120 -13.19 32.77 6.16
N LYS A 121 -14.31 33.21 6.74
CA LYS A 121 -14.44 34.59 7.26
C LYS A 121 -13.50 34.84 8.43
N GLU A 122 -13.42 33.91 9.38
CA GLU A 122 -12.52 34.01 10.53
C GLU A 122 -11.07 34.13 10.06
N TRP A 123 -10.64 33.23 9.17
CA TRP A 123 -9.29 33.23 8.62
C TRP A 123 -8.95 34.53 7.86
N ILE A 124 -9.84 35.02 6.98
CA ILE A 124 -9.62 36.29 6.27
C ILE A 124 -9.46 37.45 7.27
N THR A 125 -10.30 37.48 8.31
CA THR A 125 -10.29 38.57 9.29
C THR A 125 -9.03 38.57 10.13
N GLU A 126 -8.61 37.40 10.62
CA GLU A 126 -7.37 37.22 11.38
C GLU A 126 -6.14 37.57 10.52
N HIS A 127 -6.13 37.13 9.27
CA HIS A 127 -5.05 37.43 8.34
C HIS A 127 -4.98 38.93 8.02
N MET A 128 -6.13 39.61 7.84
CA MET A 128 -6.15 41.07 7.68
C MET A 128 -5.63 41.78 8.92
N PHE A 129 -6.05 41.35 10.11
CA PHE A 129 -5.60 41.94 11.37
C PHE A 129 -4.08 41.84 11.52
N HIS A 130 -3.49 40.66 11.32
CA HIS A 130 -2.04 40.47 11.46
C HIS A 130 -1.22 41.13 10.35
N ASN A 131 -1.76 41.26 9.12
CA ASN A 131 -1.08 41.97 8.03
C ASN A 131 -1.30 43.48 8.03
N THR A 132 -2.13 44.02 8.93
CA THR A 132 -2.51 45.44 8.93
C THR A 132 -1.28 46.34 8.98
N ASP A 133 -0.36 46.10 9.92
CA ASP A 133 0.83 46.93 10.10
C ASP A 133 1.75 46.89 8.88
N ALA A 134 1.99 45.71 8.32
CA ALA A 134 2.85 45.54 7.15
C ALA A 134 2.30 46.29 5.92
N ILE A 135 0.98 46.20 5.68
CA ILE A 135 0.32 46.91 4.58
C ILE A 135 0.36 48.43 4.82
N PHE A 136 0.06 48.88 6.03
CA PHE A 136 0.10 50.30 6.37
C PHE A 136 1.51 50.88 6.18
N HIS A 137 2.54 50.20 6.66
CA HIS A 137 3.92 50.59 6.41
C HIS A 137 4.27 50.66 4.91
N GLN A 138 3.81 49.70 4.10
CA GLN A 138 4.05 49.69 2.66
C GLN A 138 3.47 50.93 1.95
N TYR A 139 2.33 51.44 2.41
CA TYR A 139 1.69 52.63 1.85
C TYR A 139 2.09 53.93 2.56
N GLY A 140 3.15 53.91 3.38
CA GLY A 140 3.66 55.09 4.07
C GLY A 140 2.81 55.54 5.25
N PHE A 141 1.90 54.68 5.73
CA PHE A 141 1.21 54.96 6.97
C PHE A 141 2.15 54.74 8.16
N PRO A 142 2.13 55.66 9.13
CA PRO A 142 2.90 55.55 10.36
C PRO A 142 2.46 54.34 11.22
N PRO A 143 3.40 53.70 11.96
CA PRO A 143 3.10 52.54 12.80
C PRO A 143 2.03 52.85 13.86
N ARG A 144 1.28 51.83 14.28
CA ARG A 144 0.16 52.03 15.20
C ARG A 144 0.56 52.68 16.53
N GLU A 145 1.74 52.36 17.03
CA GLU A 145 2.29 52.94 18.26
C GLU A 145 2.64 54.44 18.13
N SER A 146 2.69 54.97 16.91
CA SER A 146 2.92 56.39 16.64
C SER A 146 1.64 57.20 16.48
N PHE A 147 0.44 56.59 16.64
CA PHE A 147 -0.84 57.31 16.61
C PHE A 147 -0.98 58.35 17.71
N GLU A 148 -0.23 58.24 18.83
CA GLU A 148 -0.17 59.31 19.85
C GLU A 148 0.31 60.63 19.24
N HIS A 149 1.28 60.59 18.32
CA HIS A 149 1.80 61.78 17.65
C HIS A 149 0.90 62.27 16.50
N LEU A 150 0.10 61.41 15.88
CA LEU A 150 -0.79 61.78 14.76
C LEU A 150 -2.06 62.47 15.22
N LEU A 151 -2.56 62.12 16.40
CA LEU A 151 -3.74 62.78 17.00
C LEU A 151 -3.46 64.27 17.28
N HIS A 152 -2.20 64.67 17.40
CA HIS A 152 -1.80 66.07 17.59
C HIS A 152 -1.78 66.89 16.29
N ASP A 153 -1.86 66.26 15.12
CA ASP A 153 -1.84 66.95 13.82
C ASP A 153 -3.26 67.28 13.31
N PHE A 154 -4.29 66.77 13.99
CA PHE A 154 -5.68 67.13 13.72
C PHE A 154 -6.08 68.36 14.52
N ASN A 155 -6.08 69.52 13.88
CA ASN A 155 -6.68 70.72 14.45
C ASN A 155 -8.19 70.72 14.19
N PHE A 156 -8.98 70.31 15.18
CA PHE A 156 -10.43 70.46 15.13
C PHE A 156 -10.81 71.87 15.57
N THR A 157 -11.10 72.73 14.61
CA THR A 157 -11.77 74.00 14.89
C THR A 157 -13.27 73.77 14.85
N PHE A 158 -13.92 73.75 16.00
CA PHE A 158 -15.36 73.94 16.06
C PHE A 158 -15.62 75.42 15.84
N ASP A 159 -16.33 75.76 14.76
CA ASP A 159 -16.90 77.10 14.70
C ASP A 159 -18.02 77.19 15.74
N ASP A 160 -18.14 78.34 16.41
CA ASP A 160 -19.26 78.64 17.31
C ASP A 160 -20.55 78.96 16.52
N ASN A 161 -20.52 78.82 15.19
CA ASN A 161 -21.67 79.01 14.33
C ASN A 161 -22.34 77.66 14.11
N GLY A 162 -22.77 77.04 15.22
CA GLY A 162 -23.57 75.82 15.20
C GLY A 162 -24.72 75.95 14.20
N TYR A 163 -24.52 75.39 13.01
CA TYR A 163 -25.57 75.11 12.04
C TYR A 163 -25.48 73.63 11.68
N CYS A 164 -26.63 72.99 11.84
CA CYS A 164 -26.91 71.56 11.73
C CYS A 164 -26.43 70.92 10.42
#